data_AF-A0A953Z1D1-F1
#
_entry.id   AF-A0A953Z1D1-F1
#
_cell.length_a   1.000
_cell.length_b   1.000
_cell.length_c   1.000
_cell.angle_alpha   90.00
_cell.angle_beta   90.00
_cell.angle_gamma   90.00
#
_symmetry.space_group_name_H-M   'P 1'
#
loop_
_entity.id
_entity.type
_entity.pdbx_description
1 polymer ?
#
loop_
_entity_poly.entity_id
_entity_poly.type
_entity_poly.pdbx_seq_one_letter_code
_entity_poly.pdbx_strand_id
1 'polypeptide(L)'
;MRYTTKAEYGIVALLQLAQAPMGDPLSAKDIAANEGLSVEYVEKLLHRLKQAELVISKRGAGGGFSLAHKPEDINLQQVIEALDGSTYQTFCNPDVRENIVCNHSGTCGLSTVWNGLKDVIDDYLSGVTLAQLLEDHQAKVAHRVND
;
A
#
# COMPACT_ATOMS: atom_id res chain seq x y z
N MET A 1 13.81 2.76 4.41
CA MET A 1 12.34 2.86 4.39
C MET A 1 11.96 3.83 3.29
N ARG A 2 11.17 3.40 2.31
CA ARG A 2 10.71 4.26 1.21
C ARG A 2 9.19 4.38 1.31
N TYR A 3 8.71 5.34 2.10
CA TYR A 3 7.30 5.71 2.09
C TYR A 3 7.13 6.77 1.00
N THR A 4 6.51 6.43 -0.13
CA THR A 4 6.29 7.39 -1.21
C THR A 4 4.84 7.83 -1.28
N THR A 5 4.62 8.93 -2.00
CA THR A 5 3.29 9.37 -2.39
C THR A 5 2.51 8.28 -3.16
N LYS A 6 3.18 7.31 -3.79
CA LYS A 6 2.49 6.20 -4.47
C LYS A 6 1.81 5.28 -3.49
N ALA A 7 2.52 4.84 -2.44
CA ALA A 7 1.95 3.98 -1.41
C ALA A 7 0.75 4.67 -0.74
N GLU A 8 0.90 5.95 -0.37
CA GLU A 8 -0.16 6.73 0.26
C GLU A 8 -1.41 6.84 -0.63
N TYR A 9 -1.27 7.32 -1.88
CA TYR A 9 -2.41 7.44 -2.78
C TYR A 9 -2.95 6.09 -3.25
N GLY A 10 -2.14 5.03 -3.23
CA GLY A 10 -2.60 3.66 -3.47
C GLY A 10 -3.51 3.15 -2.35
N ILE A 11 -3.14 3.39 -1.09
CA ILE A 11 -3.99 3.09 0.07
C ILE A 11 -5.29 3.89 0.01
N VAL A 12 -5.22 5.18 -0.32
CA VAL A 12 -6.42 6.03 -0.49
C VAL A 12 -7.35 5.48 -1.58
N ALA A 13 -6.81 5.08 -2.73
CA ALA A 13 -7.59 4.44 -3.78
C ALA A 13 -8.26 3.15 -3.28
N LEU A 14 -7.53 2.29 -2.56
CA LEU A 14 -8.08 1.07 -1.97
C LEU A 14 -9.19 1.36 -0.95
N LEU A 15 -9.05 2.40 -0.13
CA LEU A 15 -10.09 2.81 0.82
C LEU A 15 -11.37 3.26 0.12
N GLN A 16 -11.27 3.94 -1.04
CA GLN A 16 -12.46 4.26 -1.84
C GLN A 16 -13.12 3.00 -2.40
N LEU A 17 -12.33 2.04 -2.90
CA LEU A 17 -12.85 0.74 -3.36
C LEU A 17 -13.51 -0.05 -2.23
N ALA A 18 -12.95 0.02 -1.02
CA ALA A 18 -13.42 -0.69 0.15
C ALA A 18 -14.72 -0.11 0.75
N GLN A 19 -15.07 1.14 0.41
CA GLN A 19 -16.34 1.76 0.79
C GLN A 19 -17.51 1.31 -0.09
N ALA A 20 -17.24 0.82 -1.31
CA ALA A 20 -18.25 0.24 -2.17
C ALA A 20 -18.57 -1.21 -1.73
N PRO A 21 -19.79 -1.72 -1.99
CA PRO A 21 -20.09 -3.13 -1.81
C PRO A 21 -19.08 -4.03 -2.53
N MET A 22 -18.73 -5.16 -1.93
CA MET A 22 -17.71 -6.06 -2.47
C MET A 22 -18.05 -6.48 -3.91
N GLY A 23 -17.14 -6.20 -4.84
CA GLY A 23 -17.31 -6.50 -6.27
C GLY A 23 -17.87 -5.35 -7.11
N ASP A 24 -18.43 -4.31 -6.50
CA ASP A 24 -18.89 -3.12 -7.23
C ASP A 24 -17.69 -2.28 -7.69
N PRO A 25 -17.57 -2.01 -9.00
CA PRO A 25 -16.41 -1.33 -9.53
C PRO A 25 -16.53 0.20 -9.36
N LEU A 26 -15.39 0.84 -9.08
CA LEU A 26 -15.21 2.28 -9.19
C LEU A 26 -14.23 2.59 -10.32
N SER A 27 -14.51 3.61 -11.13
CA SER A 27 -13.61 3.92 -12.24
C SER A 27 -12.36 4.66 -11.74
N ALA A 28 -11.24 4.50 -12.46
CA ALA A 28 -10.02 5.27 -12.18
C ALA A 28 -10.27 6.79 -12.31
N LYS A 29 -11.23 7.18 -13.16
CA LYS A 29 -11.64 8.58 -13.34
C LYS A 29 -12.33 9.12 -12.10
N ASP A 30 -13.19 8.34 -11.45
CA ASP A 30 -13.89 8.76 -10.24
C ASP A 30 -12.91 8.89 -9.07
N ILE A 31 -12.02 7.91 -8.90
CA ILE A 31 -10.96 7.96 -7.88
C ILE A 31 -10.06 9.19 -8.10
N ALA A 32 -9.64 9.44 -9.33
CA ALA A 32 -8.82 10.60 -9.68
C ALA A 32 -9.54 11.93 -9.37
N ALA A 33 -10.83 12.03 -9.66
CA ALA A 33 -11.63 13.21 -9.37
C ALA A 33 -11.78 13.46 -7.86
N ASN A 34 -12.01 12.41 -7.07
CA ASN A 34 -12.16 12.49 -5.62
C ASN A 34 -10.88 12.98 -4.92
N GLU A 35 -9.70 12.62 -5.46
CA GLU A 35 -8.40 12.95 -4.87
C GLU A 35 -7.69 14.13 -5.55
N GLY A 36 -8.29 14.73 -6.59
CA GLY A 36 -7.63 15.79 -7.37
C GLY A 36 -6.37 15.33 -8.10
N LEU A 37 -6.31 14.07 -8.52
CA LEU A 37 -5.17 13.45 -9.21
C LEU A 37 -5.42 13.35 -10.72
N SER A 38 -4.35 13.07 -11.48
CA SER A 38 -4.51 12.70 -12.89
C SER A 38 -4.99 11.26 -13.03
N VAL A 39 -5.88 11.02 -14.00
CA VAL A 39 -6.40 9.67 -14.29
C VAL A 39 -5.25 8.71 -14.61
N GLU A 40 -4.26 9.14 -15.40
CA GLU A 40 -3.10 8.32 -15.77
C GLU A 40 -2.29 7.89 -14.54
N TYR A 41 -2.17 8.75 -13.52
CA TYR A 41 -1.47 8.39 -12.28
C TYR A 41 -2.24 7.31 -11.52
N VAL A 42 -3.55 7.49 -11.35
CA VAL A 42 -4.42 6.51 -10.68
C VAL A 42 -4.43 5.18 -11.43
N GLU A 43 -4.51 5.19 -12.76
CA GLU A 43 -4.42 3.98 -13.58
C GLU A 43 -3.10 3.23 -13.38
N LYS A 44 -1.97 3.95 -13.27
CA LYS A 44 -0.67 3.32 -12.96
C LYS A 44 -0.65 2.66 -11.59
N LEU A 45 -1.25 3.29 -10.58
CA LEU A 45 -1.39 2.70 -9.24
C LEU A 45 -2.26 1.43 -9.29
N LEU A 46 -3.47 1.54 -9.85
CA LEU A 46 -4.42 0.43 -9.94
C LEU A 46 -3.89 -0.73 -10.80
N HIS A 47 -3.08 -0.44 -11.82
CA HIS A 47 -2.42 -1.48 -12.61
C HIS A 47 -1.43 -2.30 -11.76
N ARG A 48 -0.62 -1.65 -10.93
CA ARG A 48 0.31 -2.34 -10.03
C ARG A 48 -0.41 -3.12 -8.94
N LEU A 49 -1.44 -2.52 -8.34
CA LEU A 49 -2.29 -3.20 -7.36
C LEU A 49 -2.97 -4.43 -7.98
N LYS A 50 -3.37 -4.35 -9.25
CA LYS A 50 -3.92 -5.50 -9.99
C LYS A 50 -2.88 -6.60 -10.22
N GLN A 51 -1.64 -6.24 -10.56
CA GLN A 51 -0.56 -7.22 -10.71
C GLN A 51 -0.24 -7.94 -9.41
N ALA A 52 -0.40 -7.25 -8.28
CA ALA A 52 -0.29 -7.82 -6.93
C ALA A 52 -1.58 -8.49 -6.44
N GLU A 53 -2.58 -8.67 -7.31
CA GLU A 53 -3.86 -9.32 -6.99
C GLU A 53 -4.65 -8.64 -5.87
N LEU A 54 -4.41 -7.36 -5.57
CA LEU A 54 -5.16 -6.60 -4.56
C LEU A 54 -6.48 -6.03 -5.10
N VAL A 55 -6.54 -5.81 -6.41
CA VAL A 55 -7.74 -5.34 -7.12
C VAL A 55 -8.00 -6.15 -8.38
N ILE A 56 -9.26 -6.25 -8.77
CA ILE A 56 -9.70 -6.79 -10.05
C ILE A 56 -10.26 -5.68 -10.93
N SER A 57 -10.27 -5.88 -12.25
CA SER A 57 -10.80 -4.91 -13.20
C SER A 57 -12.00 -5.47 -13.97
N LYS A 58 -13.10 -4.73 -14.01
CA LYS A 58 -14.26 -5.01 -14.88
C LYS A 58 -14.21 -4.14 -16.12
N ARG A 59 -14.37 -4.75 -17.31
CA ARG A 59 -14.43 -4.04 -18.59
C ARG A 59 -15.87 -3.63 -18.94
N GLY A 60 -16.00 -2.65 -19.84
CA GLY A 60 -17.28 -2.20 -20.41
C GLY A 60 -17.82 -0.94 -19.74
N ALA A 61 -19.03 -0.53 -20.17
CA ALA A 61 -19.74 0.59 -19.56
C ALA A 61 -20.08 0.26 -18.09
N GLY A 62 -19.77 1.18 -17.17
CA GLY A 62 -19.86 0.92 -15.72
C GLY A 62 -18.79 -0.05 -15.21
N GLY A 63 -17.72 -0.26 -15.98
CA GLY A 63 -16.51 -0.96 -15.53
C GLY A 63 -15.63 -0.09 -14.64
N GLY A 64 -14.54 -0.67 -14.17
CA GLY A 64 -13.65 -0.03 -13.20
C GLY A 64 -12.86 -1.07 -12.42
N PHE A 65 -12.48 -0.72 -11.20
CA PHE A 65 -11.73 -1.57 -10.29
C PHE A 65 -12.54 -1.85 -9.03
N SER A 66 -12.37 -3.03 -8.46
CA SER A 66 -12.90 -3.41 -7.14
C SER A 66 -11.86 -4.24 -6.40
N LEU A 67 -12.00 -4.37 -5.08
CA LEU A 67 -11.08 -5.20 -4.30
C LEU A 67 -11.15 -6.66 -4.76
N ALA A 68 -10.00 -7.33 -4.80
CA ALA A 68 -9.93 -8.75 -5.07
C ALA A 68 -10.21 -9.60 -3.81
N HIS A 69 -9.89 -9.04 -2.64
CA HIS A 69 -10.03 -9.67 -1.32
C HIS A 69 -10.80 -8.76 -0.37
N LYS A 70 -11.26 -9.30 0.75
CA LYS A 70 -11.93 -8.47 1.75
C LYS A 70 -10.92 -7.49 2.37
N PRO A 71 -11.38 -6.34 2.89
CA PRO A 71 -10.48 -5.37 3.55
C PRO A 71 -9.70 -5.95 4.75
N GLU A 72 -10.25 -6.96 5.43
CA GLU A 72 -9.59 -7.68 6.53
C GLU A 72 -8.40 -8.54 6.09
N ASP A 73 -8.34 -8.91 4.81
CA ASP A 73 -7.31 -9.77 4.21
C ASP A 73 -6.21 -8.96 3.50
N ILE A 74 -6.32 -7.63 3.46
CA ILE A 74 -5.37 -6.73 2.79
C ILE A 74 -4.65 -5.90 3.86
N ASN A 75 -3.35 -6.10 4.01
CA ASN A 75 -2.51 -5.34 4.94
C ASN A 75 -1.65 -4.27 4.25
N LEU A 76 -1.14 -3.31 5.03
CA LEU A 76 -0.35 -2.20 4.50
C LEU A 76 0.97 -2.67 3.87
N GLN A 77 1.58 -3.73 4.40
CA GLN A 77 2.80 -4.30 3.84
C GLN A 77 2.59 -4.71 2.37
N GLN A 78 1.52 -5.46 2.07
CA GLN A 78 1.19 -5.89 0.70
C GLN A 78 1.00 -4.70 -0.25
N VAL A 79 0.32 -3.63 0.20
CA VAL A 79 0.08 -2.44 -0.62
C VAL A 79 1.38 -1.70 -0.92
N ILE A 80 2.23 -1.53 0.09
CA ILE A 80 3.54 -0.86 -0.06
C ILE A 80 4.43 -1.69 -1.00
N GLU A 81 4.49 -3.00 -0.81
CA GLU A 81 5.26 -3.90 -1.66
C GLU A 81 4.81 -3.87 -3.13
N ALA A 82 3.49 -3.81 -3.38
CA ALA A 82 2.94 -3.71 -4.72
C ALA A 82 3.34 -2.40 -5.45
N LEU A 83 3.49 -1.30 -4.73
CA LEU A 83 3.65 0.03 -5.32
C LEU A 83 5.10 0.53 -5.35
N ASP A 84 5.83 0.27 -4.28
CA ASP A 84 7.19 0.76 -4.03
C ASP A 84 8.23 -0.36 -3.92
N GLY A 85 7.81 -1.63 -3.88
CA GLY A 85 8.67 -2.77 -3.62
C GLY A 85 8.98 -2.94 -2.14
N SER A 86 10.03 -3.69 -1.81
CA SER A 86 10.35 -4.03 -0.42
C SER A 86 10.43 -2.81 0.50
N THR A 87 9.66 -2.86 1.59
CA THR A 87 9.39 -1.75 2.51
C THR A 87 10.63 -1.26 3.25
N TYR A 88 11.52 -2.20 3.59
CA TYR A 88 12.79 -1.94 4.24
C TYR A 88 13.82 -2.97 3.79
N GLN A 89 14.72 -2.57 2.89
CA GLN A 89 15.93 -3.33 2.60
C GLN A 89 17.00 -2.85 3.58
N THR A 90 17.61 -3.78 4.31
CA THR A 90 18.64 -3.41 5.27
C THR A 90 19.88 -2.93 4.53
N PHE A 91 20.56 -1.90 5.06
CA PHE A 91 21.83 -1.44 4.51
C PHE A 91 22.92 -2.50 4.57
N CYS A 92 22.68 -3.67 5.17
CA CYS A 92 23.58 -4.81 5.15
C CYS A 92 23.34 -5.75 3.96
N ASN A 93 22.22 -5.59 3.23
CA ASN A 93 21.94 -6.36 2.03
C ASN A 93 22.87 -5.91 0.88
N PRO A 94 23.67 -6.81 0.28
CA PRO A 94 24.53 -6.50 -0.86
C PRO A 94 23.78 -5.90 -2.05
N ASP A 95 22.53 -6.33 -2.30
CA ASP A 95 21.72 -5.86 -3.43
C ASP A 95 21.36 -4.36 -3.32
N VAL A 96 21.41 -3.81 -2.09
CA VAL A 96 21.21 -2.38 -1.80
C VAL A 96 22.51 -1.60 -1.90
N ARG A 97 23.65 -2.26 -1.67
CA ARG A 97 24.96 -1.63 -1.58
C ARG A 97 25.62 -1.49 -2.94
N GLU A 98 24.94 -0.85 -3.90
CA GLU A 98 25.44 -0.50 -5.25
C GLU A 98 26.88 -0.98 -5.57
N ASN A 99 27.89 -0.13 -5.35
CA ASN A 99 29.30 -0.45 -5.60
C ASN A 99 30.14 -0.60 -4.30
N ILE A 100 29.49 -0.78 -3.14
CA ILE A 100 30.17 -0.80 -1.84
C ILE A 100 30.19 -2.21 -1.26
N VAL A 101 31.35 -2.86 -1.29
CA VAL A 101 31.55 -4.17 -0.67
C VAL A 101 31.66 -4.03 0.86
N CYS A 102 30.82 -4.76 1.60
CA CYS A 102 30.90 -4.82 3.05
C CYS A 102 32.03 -5.77 3.50
N ASN A 103 33.12 -5.23 4.05
CA ASN A 103 34.22 -6.04 4.58
C ASN A 103 33.99 -6.56 6.01
N HIS A 104 32.84 -6.25 6.61
CA HIS A 104 32.50 -6.62 8.00
C HIS A 104 31.37 -7.66 8.08
N SER A 105 31.09 -8.36 6.96
CA SER A 105 30.09 -9.42 6.93
C SER A 105 30.41 -10.49 7.98
N GLY A 106 29.42 -10.91 8.76
CA GLY A 106 29.56 -11.92 9.82
C GLY A 106 30.19 -11.45 11.14
N THR A 107 30.77 -10.25 11.20
CA THR A 107 31.39 -9.70 12.43
C THR A 107 30.79 -8.36 12.88
N CYS A 108 29.98 -7.72 12.03
CA CYS A 108 29.36 -6.43 12.32
C CYS A 108 28.06 -6.57 13.12
N GLY A 109 28.07 -6.13 14.38
CA GLY A 109 26.86 -6.09 15.23
C GLY A 109 25.76 -5.13 14.74
N LEU A 110 26.09 -4.20 13.83
CA LEU A 110 25.11 -3.30 13.24
C LEU A 110 24.06 -4.04 12.39
N SER A 111 24.43 -5.19 11.81
CA SER A 111 23.49 -6.02 11.04
C SER A 111 22.31 -6.50 11.90
N THR A 112 22.57 -6.87 13.15
CA THR A 112 21.53 -7.26 14.11
C THR A 112 20.57 -6.10 14.41
N VAL A 113 21.10 -4.88 14.58
CA VAL A 113 20.27 -3.69 14.81
C VAL A 113 19.39 -3.39 13.61
N TRP A 114 19.94 -3.43 12.39
CA TRP A 114 19.16 -3.16 11.18
C TRP A 114 18.11 -4.23 10.88
N ASN A 115 18.44 -5.50 11.11
CA ASN A 115 17.47 -6.58 10.94
C ASN A 115 16.37 -6.47 12.01
N GLY A 116 16.70 -6.22 13.28
CA GLY A 116 15.69 -6.03 14.31
C GLY A 116 14.76 -4.84 14.04
N LEU A 117 15.29 -3.74 13.50
CA LEU A 117 14.44 -2.61 13.07
C LEU A 117 13.54 -2.98 11.89
N LYS A 118 14.05 -3.75 10.93
CA LYS A 118 13.26 -4.26 9.81
C LYS A 118 12.08 -5.10 10.33
N ASP A 119 12.35 -6.03 11.23
CA ASP A 119 11.34 -6.94 11.79
C ASP A 119 10.21 -6.14 12.46
N VAL A 120 10.54 -5.12 13.27
CA VAL A 120 9.55 -4.24 13.90
C VAL A 120 8.68 -3.51 12.88
N ILE A 121 9.27 -3.02 11.78
CA ILE A 121 8.53 -2.31 10.73
C ILE A 121 7.62 -3.27 9.98
N ASP A 122 8.12 -4.44 9.61
CA ASP A 122 7.36 -5.45 8.88
C ASP A 122 6.19 -5.99 9.73
N ASP A 123 6.42 -6.28 11.01
CA ASP A 123 5.40 -6.72 11.94
C ASP A 123 4.29 -5.67 12.10
N TYR A 124 4.66 -4.39 12.23
CA TYR A 124 3.68 -3.32 12.32
C TYR A 124 2.84 -3.20 11.05
N LEU A 125 3.47 -3.17 9.87
CA LEU A 125 2.77 -2.96 8.60
C LEU A 125 1.94 -4.17 8.15
N SER A 126 2.38 -5.39 8.49
CA SER A 126 1.61 -6.61 8.24
C SER A 126 0.42 -6.75 9.19
N GLY A 127 0.50 -6.17 10.40
CA GLY A 127 -0.57 -6.17 11.39
C GLY A 127 -1.68 -5.14 11.16
N VAL A 128 -1.46 -4.10 10.35
CA VAL A 128 -2.49 -3.10 10.02
C VAL A 128 -3.20 -3.50 8.73
N THR A 129 -4.53 -3.61 8.78
CA THR A 129 -5.37 -3.99 7.63
C THR A 129 -6.13 -2.80 7.05
N LEU A 130 -6.61 -2.95 5.82
CA LEU A 130 -7.48 -1.97 5.17
C LEU A 130 -8.81 -1.81 5.92
N ALA A 131 -9.32 -2.88 6.54
CA ALA A 131 -10.48 -2.82 7.42
C ALA A 131 -10.26 -1.90 8.62
N GLN A 132 -9.10 -2.02 9.29
CA GLN A 132 -8.77 -1.16 10.44
C GLN A 132 -8.71 0.32 10.02
N LEU A 133 -8.12 0.60 8.86
CA LEU A 133 -8.07 1.97 8.32
C LEU A 133 -9.45 2.52 7.98
N LEU A 134 -10.37 1.69 7.47
CA LEU A 134 -11.74 2.08 7.19
C LEU A 134 -12.49 2.48 8.46
N GLU A 135 -12.38 1.67 9.52
CA GLU A 135 -13.01 1.95 10.82
C GLU A 135 -12.50 3.29 11.39
N ASP A 136 -11.18 3.49 11.39
CA ASP A 136 -10.55 4.73 11.84
C ASP A 136 -11.00 5.95 11.03
N HIS A 137 -11.14 5.79 9.72
CA HIS A 137 -11.63 6.85 8.83
C HIS A 137 -13.08 7.22 9.16
N GLN A 138 -13.96 6.23 9.33
CA GLN A 138 -15.36 6.45 9.69
C GLN A 138 -15.51 7.13 11.05
N ALA A 139 -14.73 6.71 12.05
CA ALA A 139 -14.73 7.32 13.38
C ALA A 139 -14.32 8.81 13.34
N LYS A 140 -13.28 9.15 12.56
CA LYS A 140 -12.81 10.54 12.42
C LYS A 140 -13.78 11.42 11.63
N VAL A 141 -14.44 10.89 10.60
CA VAL A 141 -15.48 11.63 9.86
C VAL A 141 -16.69 11.88 10.75
N ALA A 142 -17.16 10.89 11.51
CA ALA A 142 -18.27 11.05 12.43
C ALA A 142 -18.00 12.13 13.50
N HIS A 143 -16.75 12.28 13.95
CA HIS A 143 -16.38 13.33 14.89
C HIS A 143 -16.46 14.73 14.27
N ARG A 144 -16.03 14.91 13.01
CA ARG A 144 -16.08 16.20 12.30
C ARG A 144 -17.48 16.69 11.94
N VAL A 145 -18.46 15.80 11.85
CA VAL A 145 -19.87 16.16 11.56
C VAL A 145 -20.58 16.66 12.83
N ASN A 146 -20.03 16.37 14.01
CA ASN A 146 -20.58 16.79 15.30
C ASN A 146 -19.96 18.07 15.87
N ASP A 147 -19.02 18.69 15.14
CA ASP A 147 -18.40 19.99 15.44
C ASP A 147 -18.92 21.08 14.48
#